data_AF-A0A7L3JRQ2-F1
#
_entry.id   AF-A0A7L3JRQ2-F1
#
_cell.length_a   1.000
_cell.length_b   1.000
_cell.length_c   1.000
_cell.angle_alpha   90.00
_cell.angle_beta   90.00
_cell.angle_gamma   90.00
#
_symmetry.space_group_name_H-M   'P 1'
#
loop_
_entity.id
_entity.type
_entity.pdbx_description
1 polymer ?
#
loop_
_entity_poly.entity_id
_entity_poly.type
_entity_poly.pdbx_seq_one_letter_code
_entity_poly.pdbx_strand_id
1 'polypeptide(L)'
;EELYVSEREGNDSTGDGTQKKPFKTVLKALMTAGKEPFPTIYVDSQKENERWAIISKSQMKNVKKLWHREQMKNEAKEKKEVEDLLRREKNLEEAKKVVIKNDPSLPEPKCVKIGALEAYRGQRVKIFGWIHRLRRQGKNLMFIVLRDGTGFLQCVLSDELCQCYNGLILSTESSVAVYGMLNLVPEGKQAPGGHELNCDYWELIGLAPAGGADNLLNEDSEVDVQLNNRHMMIRGENMSKIFKVRSMVVQAFRDHFFANGYYEVTPPTLVQTQVEGGSTLFKLDYFGEEAYLTQSSQLYLETCIPALGDVFCIAQSYRAEQSRTRRHLAEYTHIEAECPFISFEDLLDRLESLVCDVVDRVLKSPASSLLYDLNPGFKPPKRPFRRMNYTEAIEWLKEHDVKKEDGTYYEFGE
;
A
#
# COMPACT_ATOMS: atom_id res chain seq x y z
N GLU A 1 43.63 22.63 16.40
CA GLU A 1 42.23 22.29 16.74
C GLU A 1 42.23 21.16 17.75
N GLU A 2 41.21 21.10 18.60
CA GLU A 2 41.04 20.09 19.65
C GLU A 2 39.71 19.40 19.43
N LEU A 3 39.66 18.08 19.62
CA LEU A 3 38.42 17.30 19.56
C LEU A 3 38.21 16.57 20.88
N TYR A 4 36.97 16.56 21.34
CA TYR A 4 36.57 15.99 22.61
C TYR A 4 35.72 14.74 22.37
N VAL A 5 36.05 13.67 23.09
CA VAL A 5 35.41 12.37 23.01
C VAL A 5 35.02 11.91 24.41
N SER A 6 33.74 11.59 24.63
CA SER A 6 33.27 11.03 25.89
C SER A 6 32.47 9.77 25.62
N GLU A 7 32.91 8.64 26.17
CA GLU A 7 32.16 7.38 26.05
C GLU A 7 30.86 7.45 26.87
N ARG A 8 30.84 8.28 27.91
CA ARG A 8 29.71 8.46 28.84
C ARG A 8 28.66 9.44 28.32
N GLU A 9 29.10 10.58 27.79
CA GLU A 9 28.22 11.72 27.47
C GLU A 9 28.19 12.06 25.97
N GLY A 10 29.03 11.43 25.16
CA GLY A 10 29.16 11.73 23.74
C GLY A 10 28.13 11.06 22.84
N ASN A 11 27.96 11.61 21.65
CA ASN A 11 27.07 11.08 20.62
C ASN A 11 27.72 11.16 19.22
N ASP A 12 27.88 10.03 18.53
CA ASP A 12 28.50 10.00 17.19
C ASP A 12 27.56 10.43 16.05
N SER A 13 26.26 10.56 16.33
CA SER A 13 25.25 11.02 15.36
C SER A 13 25.05 12.53 15.43
N THR A 14 25.06 13.12 16.63
CA THR A 14 24.72 14.54 16.86
C THR A 14 25.84 15.38 17.48
N GLY A 15 26.94 14.75 17.91
CA GLY A 15 28.12 15.44 18.43
C GLY A 15 28.88 16.21 17.34
N ASP A 16 29.47 17.34 17.72
CA ASP A 16 30.30 18.17 16.83
C ASP A 16 31.79 18.13 17.21
N GLY A 17 32.14 17.42 18.28
CA GLY A 17 33.52 17.26 18.75
C GLY A 17 34.00 18.38 19.66
N THR A 18 33.13 19.32 20.04
CA THR A 18 33.41 20.32 21.06
C THR A 18 33.25 19.75 22.47
N GLN A 19 33.77 20.45 23.49
CA GLN A 19 33.55 20.07 24.91
C GLN A 19 32.07 19.96 25.29
N LYS A 20 31.19 20.77 24.68
CA LYS A 20 29.76 20.78 24.98
C LYS A 20 29.00 19.65 24.30
N LYS A 21 29.49 19.19 23.14
CA LYS A 21 28.89 18.12 22.33
C LYS A 21 29.98 17.17 21.82
N PRO A 22 30.63 16.42 22.74
CA PRO A 22 31.72 15.54 22.37
C PRO A 22 31.24 14.39 21.49
N PHE A 23 32.13 13.85 20.66
CA PHE A 23 31.87 12.58 19.98
C PHE A 23 31.82 11.45 21.01
N LYS A 24 31.14 10.36 20.68
CA LYS A 24 31.11 9.15 21.54
C LYS A 24 32.38 8.33 21.37
N THR A 25 32.91 8.26 20.15
CA THR A 25 34.10 7.45 19.84
C THR A 25 35.24 8.26 19.24
N VAL A 26 36.47 7.84 19.54
CA VAL A 26 37.69 8.43 18.97
C VAL A 26 37.77 8.21 17.46
N LEU A 27 37.22 7.08 16.96
CA LEU A 27 37.18 6.79 15.53
C LEU A 27 36.37 7.84 14.78
N LYS A 28 35.20 8.24 15.31
CA LYS A 28 34.38 9.31 14.73
C LYS A 28 35.15 10.64 14.69
N ALA A 29 35.86 10.98 15.77
CA ALA A 29 36.70 12.18 15.80
C ALA A 29 37.80 12.17 14.71
N LEU A 30 38.47 11.04 14.51
CA LEU A 30 39.47 10.90 13.41
C LEU A 30 38.84 10.95 12.02
N MET A 31 37.64 10.37 11.84
CA MET A 31 36.91 10.44 10.57
C MET A 31 36.50 11.88 10.23
N THR A 32 36.07 12.67 11.22
CA THR A 32 35.74 14.10 11.05
C THR A 32 36.97 14.94 10.72
N ALA A 33 38.12 14.66 11.36
CA ALA A 33 39.38 15.36 11.07
C ALA A 33 39.92 15.07 9.67
N GLY A 34 39.65 13.89 9.12
CA GLY A 34 39.83 13.54 7.71
C GLY A 34 41.27 13.34 7.21
N LYS A 35 42.29 13.95 7.83
CA LYS A 35 43.70 13.81 7.42
C LYS A 35 44.68 14.02 8.57
N GLU A 36 45.89 13.48 8.40
CA GLU A 36 47.01 13.78 9.31
C GLU A 36 47.67 15.14 8.97
N PRO A 37 48.21 15.86 9.97
CA PRO A 37 48.24 15.53 11.40
C PRO A 37 46.88 15.74 12.07
N PHE A 38 46.45 14.76 12.88
CA PHE A 38 45.18 14.85 13.61
C PHE A 38 45.24 15.91 14.72
N PRO A 39 44.09 16.57 15.02
CA PRO A 39 43.97 17.47 16.17
C PRO A 39 44.22 16.74 17.49
N THR A 40 44.51 17.50 18.54
CA THR A 40 44.66 16.94 19.89
C THR A 40 43.32 16.36 20.34
N ILE A 41 43.28 15.07 20.64
CA ILE A 41 42.05 14.41 21.10
C ILE A 41 42.07 14.31 22.62
N TYR A 42 41.05 14.88 23.24
CA TYR A 42 40.76 14.77 24.66
C TYR A 42 39.70 13.69 24.88
N VAL A 43 39.96 12.78 25.82
CA VAL A 43 39.06 11.71 26.25
C VAL A 43 38.70 11.89 27.73
N ASP A 44 37.68 11.18 28.21
CA ASP A 44 37.32 11.15 29.64
C ASP A 44 38.56 10.79 30.49
N SER A 45 38.94 11.68 31.42
CA SER A 45 40.06 11.41 32.33
C SER A 45 39.67 10.38 33.40
N GLN A 46 40.66 9.61 33.85
CA GLN A 46 40.50 8.63 34.94
C GLN A 46 40.81 9.21 36.33
N LYS A 47 41.29 10.46 36.41
CA LYS A 47 41.58 11.13 37.69
C LYS A 47 40.33 11.84 38.20
N GLU A 48 40.04 11.75 39.49
CA GLU A 48 38.83 12.33 40.10
C GLU A 48 38.71 13.87 39.92
N ASN A 49 39.82 14.59 39.74
CA ASN A 49 39.85 16.05 39.64
C ASN A 49 40.14 16.60 38.23
N GLU A 50 40.15 15.77 37.20
CA GLU A 50 40.33 16.21 35.80
C GLU A 50 39.17 15.67 34.96
N ARG A 51 38.51 16.51 34.15
CA ARG A 51 37.44 16.04 33.23
C ARG A 51 38.02 15.39 31.97
N TRP A 52 39.06 16.00 31.42
CA TRP A 52 39.63 15.68 30.11
C TRP A 52 41.10 15.30 30.22
N ALA A 53 41.49 14.21 29.57
CA ALA A 53 42.88 13.80 29.42
C ALA A 53 43.24 13.64 27.94
N ILE A 54 44.47 13.92 27.56
CA ILE A 54 44.94 13.65 26.20
C ILE A 54 44.96 12.14 26.00
N ILE A 55 44.42 11.69 24.86
CA ILE A 55 44.41 10.26 24.51
C ILE A 55 45.81 9.65 24.60
N SER A 56 45.92 8.45 25.20
CA SER A 56 47.21 7.79 25.33
C SER A 56 47.81 7.42 23.97
N LYS A 57 49.15 7.40 23.88
CA LYS A 57 49.87 7.01 22.64
C LYS A 57 49.47 5.61 22.14
N SER A 58 49.18 4.68 23.05
CA SER A 58 48.74 3.32 22.72
C SER A 58 47.32 3.30 22.12
N GLN A 59 46.37 3.99 22.77
CA GLN A 59 45.00 4.10 22.26
C GLN A 59 44.97 4.83 20.90
N MET A 60 45.70 5.95 20.77
CA MET A 60 45.80 6.68 19.51
C MET A 60 46.35 5.80 18.39
N LYS A 61 47.39 4.98 18.64
CA LYS A 61 47.95 4.04 17.67
C LYS A 61 46.93 2.99 17.21
N ASN A 62 46.13 2.45 18.14
CA ASN A 62 45.10 1.45 17.83
C ASN A 62 43.96 2.04 17.01
N VAL A 63 43.47 3.23 17.38
CA VAL A 63 42.38 3.89 16.64
C VAL A 63 42.86 4.38 15.27
N LYS A 64 44.12 4.85 15.13
CA LYS A 64 44.72 5.15 13.82
C LYS A 64 44.72 3.94 12.89
N LYS A 65 45.05 2.73 13.39
CA LYS A 65 44.96 1.49 12.58
C LYS A 65 43.53 1.22 12.10
N LEU A 66 42.54 1.42 12.97
CA LEU A 66 41.12 1.26 12.62
C LEU A 66 40.68 2.30 11.58
N TRP A 67 41.10 3.55 11.75
CA TRP A 67 40.84 4.62 10.79
C TRP A 67 41.44 4.33 9.41
N HIS A 68 42.70 3.91 9.34
CA HIS A 68 43.32 3.49 8.07
C HIS A 68 42.57 2.31 7.42
N ARG A 69 42.08 1.35 8.21
CA ARG A 69 41.30 0.21 7.70
C ARG A 69 39.95 0.66 7.13
N GLU A 70 39.25 1.58 7.80
CA GLU A 70 37.99 2.16 7.31
C GLU A 70 38.21 3.05 6.07
N GLN A 71 39.29 3.83 6.03
CA GLN A 71 39.69 4.60 4.83
C GLN A 71 39.95 3.67 3.64
N MET A 72 40.78 2.63 3.81
CA MET A 72 41.03 1.64 2.75
C MET A 72 39.75 0.93 2.29
N LYS A 73 38.81 0.66 3.21
CA LYS A 73 37.52 0.04 2.89
C LYS A 73 36.61 0.99 2.12
N ASN A 74 36.56 2.27 2.50
CA ASN A 74 35.80 3.30 1.79
C ASN A 74 36.40 3.57 0.41
N GLU A 75 37.72 3.73 0.31
CA GLU A 75 38.42 3.87 -0.98
C GLU A 75 38.19 2.66 -1.90
N ALA A 76 38.23 1.44 -1.34
CA ALA A 76 37.94 0.23 -2.11
C ALA A 76 36.47 0.17 -2.56
N LYS A 77 35.54 0.62 -1.72
CA LYS A 77 34.11 0.73 -2.06
C LYS A 77 33.88 1.77 -3.16
N GLU A 78 34.45 2.96 -3.03
CA GLU A 78 34.37 4.04 -4.02
C GLU A 78 35.00 3.62 -5.36
N LYS A 79 36.18 3.00 -5.34
CA LYS A 79 36.81 2.46 -6.56
C LYS A 79 35.92 1.42 -7.24
N LYS A 80 35.32 0.52 -6.46
CA LYS A 80 34.39 -0.49 -6.98
C LYS A 80 33.13 0.15 -7.56
N GLU A 81 32.57 1.17 -6.91
CA GLU A 81 31.39 1.90 -7.40
C GLU A 81 31.70 2.62 -8.73
N VAL A 82 32.87 3.28 -8.84
CA VAL A 82 33.31 3.92 -10.08
C VAL A 82 33.54 2.88 -11.19
N GLU A 83 34.19 1.75 -10.88
CA GLU A 83 34.40 0.67 -11.85
C GLU A 83 33.07 0.05 -12.32
N ASP A 84 32.12 -0.17 -11.40
CA ASP A 84 30.79 -0.68 -11.70
C ASP A 84 29.97 0.31 -12.57
N LEU A 85 30.10 1.62 -12.32
CA LEU A 85 29.48 2.68 -13.14
C LEU A 85 30.05 2.71 -14.56
N LEU A 86 31.38 2.71 -14.70
CA LEU A 86 32.05 2.68 -16.01
C LEU A 86 31.68 1.41 -16.79
N ARG A 87 31.64 0.25 -16.12
CA ARG A 87 31.19 -1.01 -16.72
C ARG A 87 29.73 -0.92 -17.19
N ARG A 88 28.86 -0.29 -16.39
CA ARG A 88 27.45 -0.10 -16.73
C ARG A 88 27.29 0.82 -17.93
N GLU A 89 28.00 1.94 -17.99
CA GLU A 89 27.97 2.84 -19.15
C GLU A 89 28.44 2.15 -20.43
N LYS A 90 29.55 1.41 -20.37
CA LYS A 90 30.04 0.63 -21.50
C LYS A 90 28.99 -0.39 -21.99
N ASN A 91 28.37 -1.12 -21.06
CA ASN A 91 27.31 -2.07 -21.41
C ASN A 91 26.10 -1.38 -22.05
N LEU A 92 25.73 -0.18 -21.58
CA LEU A 92 24.63 0.60 -22.15
C LEU A 92 24.96 1.11 -23.56
N GLU A 93 26.19 1.55 -23.83
CA GLU A 93 26.63 1.94 -25.17
C GLU A 93 26.65 0.75 -26.13
N GLU A 94 27.09 -0.42 -25.69
CA GLU A 94 27.00 -1.65 -26.48
C GLU A 94 25.54 -2.04 -26.77
N ALA A 95 24.65 -1.91 -25.79
CA ALA A 95 23.24 -2.21 -25.91
C ALA A 95 22.46 -1.29 -26.87
N LYS A 96 22.94 -0.06 -27.11
CA LYS A 96 22.38 0.83 -28.15
C LYS A 96 22.53 0.26 -29.56
N LYS A 97 23.47 -0.67 -29.78
CA LYS A 97 23.69 -1.33 -31.07
C LYS A 97 22.71 -2.47 -31.32
N VAL A 98 22.07 -2.99 -30.27
CA VAL A 98 21.08 -4.06 -30.35
C VAL A 98 19.71 -3.43 -30.64
N VAL A 99 19.23 -3.60 -31.87
CA VAL A 99 17.96 -3.04 -32.35
C VAL A 99 16.95 -4.16 -32.55
N ILE A 100 15.93 -4.19 -31.69
CA ILE A 100 14.79 -5.11 -31.83
C ILE A 100 13.79 -4.54 -32.84
N LYS A 101 13.20 -5.40 -33.67
CA LYS A 101 12.20 -5.01 -34.67
C LYS A 101 11.01 -5.95 -34.61
N ASN A 102 9.83 -5.42 -34.87
CA ASN A 102 8.64 -6.24 -35.06
C ASN A 102 8.75 -6.97 -36.41
N ASP A 103 8.87 -8.29 -36.39
CA ASP A 103 9.02 -9.11 -37.59
C ASP A 103 7.72 -9.10 -38.41
N PRO A 104 7.72 -8.57 -39.65
CA PRO A 104 6.53 -8.50 -40.49
C PRO A 104 6.07 -9.86 -41.02
N SER A 105 6.89 -10.91 -40.90
CA SER A 105 6.51 -12.28 -41.30
C SER A 105 5.62 -12.99 -40.27
N LEU A 106 5.61 -12.51 -39.01
CA LEU A 106 4.77 -13.06 -37.97
C LEU A 106 3.31 -12.62 -38.13
N PRO A 107 2.34 -13.42 -37.65
CA PRO A 107 0.93 -13.04 -37.68
C PRO A 107 0.68 -11.68 -37.04
N GLU A 108 -0.26 -10.90 -37.58
CA GLU A 108 -0.62 -9.62 -36.98
C GLU A 108 -1.19 -9.85 -35.57
N PRO A 109 -0.63 -9.21 -34.54
CA PRO A 109 -0.99 -9.47 -33.16
C PRO A 109 -2.34 -8.84 -32.84
N LYS A 110 -3.23 -9.59 -32.18
CA LYS A 110 -4.46 -9.01 -31.62
C LYS A 110 -4.15 -8.28 -30.32
N CYS A 111 -4.67 -7.06 -30.18
CA CYS A 111 -4.57 -6.32 -28.93
C CYS A 111 -5.61 -6.83 -27.92
N VAL A 112 -5.17 -7.37 -26.78
CA VAL A 112 -6.05 -8.06 -25.82
C VAL A 112 -5.77 -7.59 -24.38
N LYS A 113 -6.76 -7.68 -23.48
CA LYS A 113 -6.58 -7.50 -22.03
C LYS A 113 -6.15 -8.80 -21.37
N ILE A 114 -5.36 -8.74 -20.30
CA ILE A 114 -4.84 -9.93 -19.62
C ILE A 114 -5.97 -10.89 -19.19
N GLY A 115 -7.05 -10.35 -18.64
CA GLY A 115 -8.20 -11.14 -18.17
C GLY A 115 -8.97 -11.88 -19.28
N ALA A 116 -8.71 -11.60 -20.56
CA ALA A 116 -9.36 -12.26 -21.69
C ALA A 116 -8.45 -13.23 -22.45
N LEU A 117 -7.21 -13.45 -21.98
CA LEU A 117 -6.17 -14.18 -22.71
C LEU A 117 -6.44 -15.67 -22.91
N GLU A 118 -7.28 -16.28 -22.08
CA GLU A 118 -7.57 -17.72 -22.19
C GLU A 118 -8.09 -18.12 -23.58
N ALA A 119 -8.90 -17.27 -24.22
CA ALA A 119 -9.42 -17.49 -25.57
C ALA A 119 -8.38 -17.30 -26.70
N TYR A 120 -7.17 -16.84 -26.36
CA TYR A 120 -6.11 -16.51 -27.32
C TYR A 120 -4.86 -17.38 -27.17
N ARG A 121 -4.96 -18.51 -26.45
CA ARG A 121 -3.87 -19.49 -26.36
C ARG A 121 -3.49 -20.00 -27.76
N GLY A 122 -2.19 -20.10 -28.03
CA GLY A 122 -1.63 -20.45 -29.33
C GLY A 122 -1.68 -19.34 -30.39
N GLN A 123 -2.06 -18.12 -30.01
CA GLN A 123 -2.08 -16.95 -30.91
C GLN A 123 -1.04 -15.92 -30.51
N ARG A 124 -0.59 -15.14 -31.49
CA ARG A 124 0.25 -13.97 -31.27
C ARG A 124 -0.63 -12.80 -30.81
N VAL A 125 -0.28 -12.19 -29.69
CA VAL A 125 -1.05 -11.10 -29.06
C VAL A 125 -0.17 -9.91 -28.73
N LYS A 126 -0.80 -8.74 -28.62
CA LYS A 126 -0.20 -7.49 -28.14
C LYS A 126 -0.87 -7.10 -26.82
N ILE A 127 -0.09 -6.94 -25.77
CA ILE A 127 -0.57 -6.63 -24.43
C ILE A 127 0.08 -5.35 -23.92
N PHE A 128 -0.74 -4.39 -23.50
CA PHE A 128 -0.30 -3.21 -22.78
C PHE A 128 -0.37 -3.47 -21.27
N GLY A 129 0.64 -3.04 -20.53
CA GLY A 129 0.62 -3.17 -19.07
C GLY A 129 1.77 -2.48 -18.36
N TRP A 130 1.73 -2.59 -17.04
CA TRP A 130 2.80 -2.18 -16.13
C TRP A 130 3.60 -3.40 -15.70
N ILE A 131 4.91 -3.23 -15.57
CA ILE A 131 5.79 -4.28 -15.05
C ILE A 131 5.60 -4.39 -13.54
N HIS A 132 4.84 -5.37 -13.08
CA HIS A 132 4.60 -5.60 -11.65
C HIS A 132 5.81 -6.25 -10.97
N ARG A 133 6.42 -7.24 -11.61
CA ARG A 133 7.67 -7.87 -11.14
C ARG A 133 8.64 -8.02 -12.30
N LEU A 134 9.93 -7.92 -12.01
CA LEU A 134 10.99 -8.07 -12.98
C LEU A 134 12.11 -8.91 -12.37
N ARG A 135 12.51 -9.97 -13.07
CA ARG A 135 13.63 -10.82 -12.70
C ARG A 135 14.54 -11.06 -13.91
N ARG A 136 15.85 -10.83 -13.74
CA ARG A 136 16.87 -11.16 -14.75
C ARG A 136 17.56 -12.47 -14.37
N GLN A 137 17.76 -13.36 -15.32
CA GLN A 137 18.49 -14.61 -15.16
C GLN A 137 19.65 -14.66 -16.16
N GLY A 138 20.86 -14.38 -15.67
CA GLY A 138 22.00 -14.16 -16.55
C GLY A 138 21.81 -12.93 -17.44
N LYS A 139 22.44 -12.95 -18.62
CA LYS A 139 22.38 -11.84 -19.61
C LYS A 139 21.32 -12.04 -20.70
N ASN A 140 20.77 -13.24 -20.81
CA ASN A 140 19.99 -13.67 -21.98
C ASN A 140 18.52 -13.97 -21.65
N LEU A 141 18.12 -13.90 -20.38
CA LEU A 141 16.75 -14.17 -19.97
C LEU A 141 16.26 -13.12 -18.99
N MET A 142 15.08 -12.57 -19.28
CA MET A 142 14.37 -11.65 -18.42
C MET A 142 12.91 -12.08 -18.34
N PHE A 143 12.44 -12.29 -17.10
CA PHE A 143 11.06 -12.61 -16.79
C PHE A 143 10.39 -11.35 -16.25
N ILE A 144 9.28 -10.97 -16.86
CA ILE A 144 8.44 -9.88 -16.36
C ILE A 144 7.06 -10.42 -16.03
N VAL A 145 6.48 -9.95 -14.95
CA VAL A 145 5.06 -10.14 -14.66
C VAL A 145 4.37 -8.83 -15.00
N LEU A 146 3.54 -8.83 -16.05
CA LEU A 146 2.71 -7.69 -16.42
C LEU A 146 1.45 -7.65 -15.57
N ARG A 147 0.96 -6.43 -15.33
CA ARG A 147 -0.33 -6.11 -14.73
C ARG A 147 -1.02 -5.07 -15.60
N ASP A 148 -2.29 -5.23 -15.91
CA ASP A 148 -3.09 -4.25 -16.68
C ASP A 148 -4.40 -3.82 -15.98
N GLY A 149 -4.59 -4.29 -14.73
CA GLY A 149 -5.81 -4.11 -13.95
C GLY A 149 -6.77 -5.30 -14.03
N THR A 150 -6.75 -6.06 -15.13
CA THR A 150 -7.63 -7.22 -15.36
C THR A 150 -7.00 -8.54 -14.92
N GLY A 151 -5.67 -8.60 -14.80
CA GLY A 151 -4.97 -9.77 -14.28
C GLY A 151 -3.45 -9.56 -14.23
N PHE A 152 -2.75 -10.68 -14.07
CA PHE A 152 -1.28 -10.76 -14.17
C PHE A 152 -0.89 -11.72 -15.29
N LEU A 153 0.20 -11.43 -16.00
CA LEU A 153 0.71 -12.26 -17.09
C LEU A 153 2.23 -12.40 -16.98
N GLN A 154 2.73 -13.63 -16.95
CA GLN A 154 4.17 -13.88 -17.10
C GLN A 154 4.57 -13.71 -18.57
N CYS A 155 5.60 -12.91 -18.82
CA CYS A 155 6.23 -12.78 -20.14
C CYS A 155 7.72 -13.11 -20.04
N VAL A 156 8.22 -13.82 -21.04
CA VAL A 156 9.62 -14.25 -21.16
C VAL A 156 10.27 -13.48 -22.31
N LEU A 157 11.32 -12.71 -21.99
CA LEU A 157 12.13 -11.98 -22.96
C LEU A 157 13.51 -12.62 -23.01
N SER A 158 13.96 -12.97 -24.22
CA SER A 158 15.21 -13.69 -24.44
C SER A 158 16.17 -12.90 -25.33
N ASP A 159 17.47 -13.11 -25.13
CA ASP A 159 18.57 -12.61 -25.96
C ASP A 159 18.47 -11.09 -26.25
N GLU A 160 18.35 -10.70 -27.52
CA GLU A 160 18.30 -9.31 -27.96
C GLU A 160 17.18 -8.50 -27.28
N LEU A 161 16.06 -9.15 -26.94
CA LEU A 161 14.91 -8.51 -26.29
C LEU A 161 15.24 -7.99 -24.89
N CYS A 162 16.18 -8.62 -24.17
CA CYS A 162 16.64 -8.14 -22.86
C CYS A 162 18.02 -7.48 -22.89
N GLN A 163 18.77 -7.63 -23.98
CA GLN A 163 20.11 -7.03 -24.16
C GLN A 163 20.07 -5.64 -24.81
N CYS A 164 18.95 -5.26 -25.45
CA CYS A 164 18.77 -3.91 -25.97
C CYS A 164 18.82 -2.85 -24.87
N TYR A 165 19.10 -1.59 -25.26
CA TYR A 165 19.23 -0.48 -24.31
C TYR A 165 18.04 -0.39 -23.33
N ASN A 166 16.81 -0.48 -23.86
CA ASN A 166 15.59 -0.45 -23.07
C ASN A 166 15.51 -1.65 -22.10
N GLY A 167 15.96 -2.84 -22.51
CA GLY A 167 15.99 -4.05 -21.66
C GLY A 167 16.94 -3.92 -20.46
N LEU A 168 18.08 -3.24 -20.64
CA LEU A 168 19.04 -3.01 -19.56
C LEU A 168 18.59 -1.97 -18.53
N ILE A 169 17.85 -0.94 -18.95
CA ILE A 169 17.35 0.10 -18.04
C ILE A 169 15.97 -0.22 -17.45
N LEU A 170 15.29 -1.24 -17.97
CA LEU A 170 13.92 -1.58 -17.57
C LEU A 170 13.79 -1.81 -16.07
N SER A 171 12.76 -1.20 -15.49
CA SER A 171 12.45 -1.20 -14.06
C SER A 171 10.99 -1.59 -13.81
N THR A 172 10.69 -2.03 -12.59
CA THR A 172 9.31 -2.23 -12.12
C THR A 172 8.50 -0.93 -12.21
N GLU A 173 7.19 -1.07 -12.38
CA GLU A 173 6.21 0.00 -12.61
C GLU A 173 6.36 0.76 -13.95
N SER A 174 7.35 0.41 -14.79
CA SER A 174 7.41 0.91 -16.17
C SER A 174 6.22 0.41 -16.99
N SER A 175 5.74 1.22 -17.93
CA SER A 175 4.67 0.86 -18.86
C SER A 175 5.26 0.38 -20.20
N VAL A 176 4.72 -0.72 -20.71
CA VAL A 176 5.21 -1.39 -21.91
C VAL A 176 4.08 -1.90 -22.80
N ALA A 177 4.36 -2.10 -24.08
CA ALA A 177 3.59 -2.96 -24.97
C ALA A 177 4.42 -4.20 -25.28
N VAL A 178 3.88 -5.40 -25.03
CA VAL A 178 4.58 -6.67 -25.25
C VAL A 178 3.85 -7.47 -26.30
N TYR A 179 4.60 -7.99 -27.26
CA TYR A 179 4.13 -8.79 -28.37
C TYR A 179 4.73 -10.17 -28.25
N GLY A 180 3.92 -11.20 -28.46
CA GLY A 180 4.42 -12.55 -28.29
C GLY A 180 3.39 -13.63 -28.58
N MET A 181 3.88 -14.85 -28.67
CA MET A 181 3.05 -16.05 -28.73
C MET A 181 2.57 -16.42 -27.33
N LEU A 182 1.26 -16.56 -27.15
CA LEU A 182 0.67 -17.00 -25.90
C LEU A 182 0.69 -18.53 -25.82
N ASN A 183 1.48 -19.09 -24.91
CA ASN A 183 1.64 -20.54 -24.76
C ASN A 183 1.06 -21.01 -23.43
N LEU A 184 0.59 -22.25 -23.39
CA LEU A 184 0.30 -22.91 -22.13
C LEU A 184 1.59 -23.08 -21.33
N VAL A 185 1.50 -22.96 -20.00
CA VAL A 185 2.65 -23.18 -19.13
C VAL A 185 3.09 -24.64 -19.24
N PRO A 186 4.40 -24.93 -19.34
CA PRO A 186 4.90 -26.30 -19.37
C PRO A 186 4.47 -27.12 -18.15
N GLU A 187 4.35 -28.44 -18.34
CA GLU A 187 3.97 -29.37 -17.28
C GLU A 187 4.90 -29.24 -16.05
N GLY A 188 4.31 -29.20 -14.85
CA GLY A 188 5.04 -29.03 -13.58
C GLY A 188 5.41 -27.59 -13.20
N LYS A 189 5.11 -26.58 -14.05
CA LYS A 189 5.27 -25.16 -13.72
C LYS A 189 3.92 -24.49 -13.47
N GLN A 190 3.95 -23.36 -12.76
CA GLN A 190 2.77 -22.53 -12.52
C GLN A 190 3.05 -21.07 -12.93
N ALA A 191 2.11 -20.47 -13.65
CA ALA A 191 2.05 -19.04 -13.91
C ALA A 191 0.60 -18.55 -13.79
N PRO A 192 0.37 -17.26 -13.49
CA PRO A 192 -0.98 -16.69 -13.46
C PRO A 192 -1.76 -17.00 -14.74
N GLY A 193 -3.00 -17.50 -14.61
CA GLY A 193 -3.85 -17.88 -15.74
C GLY A 193 -3.46 -19.18 -16.47
N GLY A 194 -2.42 -19.89 -16.02
CA GLY A 194 -1.97 -21.16 -16.62
C GLY A 194 -1.33 -21.00 -18.01
N HIS A 195 -0.94 -19.79 -18.39
CA HIS A 195 -0.28 -19.49 -19.65
C HIS A 195 0.86 -18.47 -19.46
N GLU A 196 1.81 -18.44 -20.39
CA GLU A 196 2.89 -17.48 -20.45
C GLU A 196 3.05 -16.90 -21.86
N LEU A 197 3.55 -15.67 -21.95
CA LEU A 197 3.79 -14.99 -23.22
C LEU A 197 5.28 -15.07 -23.58
N ASN A 198 5.61 -15.78 -24.66
CA ASN A 198 6.96 -15.76 -25.21
C ASN A 198 7.09 -14.53 -26.10
N CYS A 199 7.82 -13.54 -25.60
CA CYS A 199 7.97 -12.25 -26.26
C CYS A 199 8.78 -12.41 -27.54
N ASP A 200 8.29 -11.80 -28.63
CA ASP A 200 9.00 -11.67 -29.91
C ASP A 200 9.36 -10.20 -30.21
N TYR A 201 8.64 -9.25 -29.61
CA TYR A 201 8.91 -7.82 -29.73
C TYR A 201 8.27 -7.07 -28.55
N TRP A 202 8.85 -5.93 -28.15
CA TRP A 202 8.23 -5.08 -27.14
C TRP A 202 8.66 -3.62 -27.27
N GLU A 203 7.85 -2.75 -26.69
CA GLU A 203 8.03 -1.30 -26.69
C GLU A 203 8.01 -0.78 -25.26
N LEU A 204 8.97 0.06 -24.92
CA LEU A 204 8.95 0.85 -23.69
C LEU A 204 8.12 2.10 -23.94
N ILE A 205 6.99 2.24 -23.25
CA ILE A 205 6.10 3.40 -23.36
C ILE A 205 6.53 4.49 -22.37
N GLY A 206 6.75 4.09 -21.11
CA GLY A 206 7.15 4.98 -20.04
C GLY A 206 8.07 4.28 -19.05
N LEU A 207 9.29 4.79 -18.91
CA LEU A 207 10.26 4.29 -17.94
C LEU A 207 9.91 4.79 -16.54
N ALA A 208 9.87 3.89 -15.57
CA ALA A 208 9.75 4.24 -14.16
C ALA A 208 11.14 4.39 -13.49
N PRO A 209 11.25 5.18 -12.41
CA PRO A 209 12.46 5.24 -11.61
C PRO A 209 12.92 3.86 -11.13
N ALA A 210 14.23 3.69 -10.93
CA ALA A 210 14.79 2.44 -10.41
C ALA A 210 14.16 2.09 -9.05
N GLY A 211 13.89 0.81 -8.83
CA GLY A 211 13.27 0.25 -7.62
C GLY A 211 11.76 0.47 -7.47
N GLY A 212 11.10 1.20 -8.38
CA GLY A 212 9.64 1.29 -8.43
C GLY A 212 8.99 1.70 -7.11
N ALA A 213 7.91 1.02 -6.73
CA ALA A 213 7.18 1.28 -5.48
C ALA A 213 8.00 0.91 -4.22
N ASP A 214 8.85 -0.12 -4.30
CA ASP A 214 9.60 -0.66 -3.14
C ASP A 214 10.68 0.33 -2.65
N ASN A 215 11.14 1.23 -3.51
CA ASN A 215 12.06 2.31 -3.12
C ASN A 215 11.37 3.44 -2.34
N LEU A 216 10.05 3.58 -2.47
CA LEU A 216 9.27 4.59 -1.76
C LEU A 216 8.68 4.07 -0.46
N LEU A 217 8.36 2.78 -0.42
CA LEU A 217 7.59 2.15 0.65
C LEU A 217 8.11 0.74 0.93
N ASN A 218 8.28 0.45 2.22
CA ASN A 218 8.52 -0.90 2.72
C ASN A 218 7.56 -1.20 3.88
N GLU A 219 7.55 -2.45 4.34
CA GLU A 219 6.64 -2.91 5.42
C GLU A 219 6.88 -2.17 6.74
N ASP A 220 8.11 -1.67 6.94
CA ASP A 220 8.53 -0.91 8.12
C ASP A 220 8.24 0.59 8.03
N SER A 221 7.68 1.07 6.91
CA SER A 221 7.40 2.49 6.72
C SER A 221 6.32 2.95 7.69
N GLU A 222 6.48 4.14 8.27
CA GLU A 222 5.49 4.71 9.18
C GLU A 222 4.12 4.88 8.50
N VAL A 223 3.04 4.79 9.28
CA VAL A 223 1.65 4.85 8.78
C VAL A 223 1.40 6.12 7.95
N ASP A 224 1.90 7.27 8.40
CA ASP A 224 1.68 8.54 7.69
C ASP A 224 2.45 8.57 6.35
N VAL A 225 3.64 7.95 6.28
CA VAL A 225 4.38 7.77 5.01
C VAL A 225 3.60 6.87 4.04
N GLN A 226 3.02 5.78 4.55
CA GLN A 226 2.17 4.88 3.77
C GLN A 226 0.93 5.61 3.23
N LEU A 227 0.25 6.42 4.05
CA LEU A 227 -0.93 7.18 3.65
C LEU A 227 -0.59 8.28 2.62
N ASN A 228 0.52 9.00 2.79
CA ASN A 228 0.97 10.00 1.81
C ASN A 228 1.28 9.38 0.45
N ASN A 229 1.77 8.14 0.44
CA ASN A 229 2.12 7.40 -0.78
C ASN A 229 1.07 6.35 -1.16
N ARG A 230 -0.18 6.51 -0.70
CA ARG A 230 -1.26 5.55 -0.95
C ARG A 230 -1.48 5.26 -2.44
N HIS A 231 -1.28 6.27 -3.29
CA HIS A 231 -1.36 6.17 -4.74
C HIS A 231 -0.37 5.17 -5.36
N MET A 232 0.76 4.89 -4.70
CA MET A 232 1.68 3.80 -5.06
C MET A 232 1.26 2.48 -4.41
N MET A 233 0.85 2.51 -3.13
CA MET A 233 0.42 1.29 -2.41
C MET A 233 -0.72 0.56 -3.11
N ILE A 234 -1.69 1.28 -3.67
CA ILE A 234 -2.85 0.68 -4.35
C ILE A 234 -2.47 -0.15 -5.58
N ARG A 235 -1.24 0.01 -6.09
CA ARG A 235 -0.70 -0.80 -7.19
C ARG A 235 -0.21 -2.17 -6.73
N GLY A 236 0.02 -2.33 -5.43
CA GLY A 236 0.35 -3.61 -4.80
C GLY A 236 -0.78 -4.61 -4.93
N GLU A 237 -0.43 -5.90 -4.95
CA GLU A 237 -1.36 -6.99 -5.24
C GLU A 237 -2.53 -7.00 -4.23
N ASN A 238 -2.24 -7.11 -2.93
CA ASN A 238 -3.27 -7.18 -1.89
C ASN A 238 -4.15 -5.93 -1.84
N MET A 239 -3.54 -4.75 -1.97
CA MET A 239 -4.29 -3.50 -1.91
C MET A 239 -5.25 -3.35 -3.08
N SER A 240 -4.79 -3.68 -4.29
CA SER A 240 -5.66 -3.69 -5.48
C SER A 240 -6.81 -4.70 -5.35
N LYS A 241 -6.58 -5.87 -4.74
CA LYS A 241 -7.63 -6.87 -4.45
C LYS A 241 -8.69 -6.28 -3.51
N ILE A 242 -8.31 -5.57 -2.45
CA ILE A 242 -9.26 -4.92 -1.52
C ILE A 242 -10.19 -3.96 -2.27
N PHE A 243 -9.68 -3.11 -3.16
CA PHE A 243 -10.52 -2.20 -3.94
C PHE A 243 -11.46 -2.94 -4.91
N LYS A 244 -11.00 -4.01 -5.55
CA LYS A 244 -11.85 -4.85 -6.41
C LYS A 244 -12.97 -5.54 -5.62
N VAL A 245 -12.65 -6.11 -4.46
CA VAL A 245 -13.64 -6.71 -3.56
C VAL A 245 -14.64 -5.65 -3.09
N ARG A 246 -14.18 -4.46 -2.66
CA ARG A 246 -15.05 -3.34 -2.30
C ARG A 246 -16.02 -2.97 -3.43
N SER A 247 -15.53 -2.88 -4.67
CA SER A 247 -16.36 -2.59 -5.84
C SER A 247 -17.49 -3.62 -6.01
N MET A 248 -17.17 -4.91 -5.87
CA MET A 248 -18.15 -5.98 -5.99
C MET A 248 -19.11 -6.05 -4.80
N VAL A 249 -18.65 -5.73 -3.59
CA VAL A 249 -19.51 -5.63 -2.40
C VAL A 249 -20.56 -4.53 -2.58
N VAL A 250 -20.16 -3.34 -3.04
CA VAL A 250 -21.09 -2.24 -3.29
C VAL A 250 -22.11 -2.60 -4.39
N GLN A 251 -21.66 -3.30 -5.45
CA GLN A 251 -22.59 -3.82 -6.46
C GLN A 251 -23.58 -4.84 -5.86
N ALA A 252 -23.10 -5.75 -5.01
CA ALA A 252 -23.96 -6.75 -4.36
C ALA A 252 -25.02 -6.11 -3.45
N PHE A 253 -24.69 -5.00 -2.78
CA PHE A 253 -25.69 -4.18 -2.04
C PHE A 253 -26.77 -3.66 -2.99
N ARG A 254 -26.40 -3.04 -4.12
CA ARG A 254 -27.38 -2.56 -5.12
C ARG A 254 -28.24 -3.70 -5.65
N ASP A 255 -27.62 -4.83 -6.00
CA ASP A 255 -28.33 -5.98 -6.55
C ASP A 255 -29.31 -6.59 -5.53
N HIS A 256 -28.96 -6.57 -4.24
CA HIS A 256 -29.88 -6.95 -3.16
C HIS A 256 -31.09 -6.01 -3.12
N PHE A 257 -30.88 -4.69 -3.04
CA PHE A 257 -31.96 -3.72 -2.96
C PHE A 257 -32.88 -3.77 -4.18
N PHE A 258 -32.32 -3.78 -5.40
CA PHE A 258 -33.11 -3.88 -6.63
C PHE A 258 -33.87 -5.19 -6.73
N ALA A 259 -33.29 -6.33 -6.32
CA ALA A 259 -33.99 -7.61 -6.31
C ALA A 259 -35.17 -7.65 -5.32
N ASN A 260 -35.15 -6.79 -4.29
CA ASN A 260 -36.23 -6.67 -3.31
C ASN A 260 -37.17 -5.49 -3.60
N GLY A 261 -37.08 -4.86 -4.77
CA GLY A 261 -38.03 -3.83 -5.22
C GLY A 261 -37.76 -2.42 -4.70
N TYR A 262 -36.60 -2.17 -4.09
CA TYR A 262 -36.23 -0.83 -3.63
C TYR A 262 -35.84 0.08 -4.81
N TYR A 263 -36.04 1.39 -4.64
CA TYR A 263 -35.48 2.41 -5.54
C TYR A 263 -34.26 3.12 -4.94
N GLU A 264 -33.22 3.32 -5.74
CA GLU A 264 -32.05 4.13 -5.36
C GLU A 264 -32.40 5.62 -5.45
N VAL A 265 -32.15 6.38 -4.39
CA VAL A 265 -32.33 7.84 -4.34
C VAL A 265 -31.00 8.55 -4.11
N THR A 266 -30.92 9.82 -4.51
CA THR A 266 -29.70 10.65 -4.39
C THR A 266 -29.99 11.89 -3.53
N PRO A 267 -29.96 11.76 -2.19
CA PRO A 267 -30.24 12.86 -1.27
C PRO A 267 -29.14 13.94 -1.30
N PRO A 268 -29.46 15.19 -0.94
CA PRO A 268 -28.47 16.25 -0.86
C PRO A 268 -27.49 16.02 0.30
N THR A 269 -26.23 16.39 0.11
CA THR A 269 -25.18 16.26 1.14
C THR A 269 -24.84 17.57 1.84
N LEU A 270 -25.36 18.69 1.36
CA LEU A 270 -25.31 20.01 2.01
C LEU A 270 -26.65 20.25 2.70
N VAL A 271 -26.63 20.40 4.02
CA VAL A 271 -27.84 20.45 4.85
C VAL A 271 -27.79 21.63 5.82
N GLN A 272 -28.97 22.09 6.24
CA GLN A 272 -29.12 23.08 7.33
C GLN A 272 -29.62 22.44 8.64
N THR A 273 -29.87 21.12 8.61
CA THR A 273 -30.44 20.34 9.72
C THR A 273 -29.43 19.34 10.27
N GLN A 274 -29.57 18.99 11.55
CA GLN A 274 -28.74 18.01 12.24
C GLN A 274 -29.51 16.68 12.38
N VAL A 275 -28.81 15.54 12.32
CA VAL A 275 -29.45 14.21 12.43
C VAL A 275 -28.92 13.44 13.65
N GLU A 276 -27.60 13.27 13.76
CA GLU A 276 -26.95 12.38 14.75
C GLU A 276 -26.32 13.18 15.92
N GLY A 277 -26.98 14.28 16.30
CA GLY A 277 -26.48 15.22 17.30
C GLY A 277 -25.53 16.30 16.76
N GLY A 278 -25.62 17.50 17.34
CA GLY A 278 -24.98 18.70 16.81
C GLY A 278 -23.48 18.86 17.03
N SER A 279 -22.84 17.95 17.77
CA SER A 279 -21.43 18.09 18.17
C SER A 279 -20.43 17.66 17.09
N THR A 280 -20.86 16.98 16.03
CA THR A 280 -19.96 16.35 15.05
C THR A 280 -20.25 16.74 13.59
N LEU A 281 -20.79 17.94 13.34
CA LEU A 281 -21.03 18.44 11.98
C LEU A 281 -19.85 19.25 11.43
N PHE A 282 -19.48 19.00 10.17
CA PHE A 282 -18.59 19.90 9.44
C PHE A 282 -19.38 21.09 8.92
N LYS A 283 -19.06 22.28 9.44
CA LYS A 283 -19.64 23.55 9.01
C LYS A 283 -18.94 24.09 7.76
N LEU A 284 -19.72 24.63 6.84
CA LEU A 284 -19.25 25.31 5.63
C LEU A 284 -20.05 26.60 5.36
N ASP A 285 -19.44 27.51 4.62
CA ASP A 285 -20.09 28.71 4.07
C ASP A 285 -20.73 28.37 2.72
N TYR A 286 -22.05 28.49 2.64
CA TYR A 286 -22.85 28.28 1.45
C TYR A 286 -23.42 29.61 0.96
N PHE A 287 -22.58 30.35 0.23
CA PHE A 287 -22.92 31.65 -0.36
C PHE A 287 -23.36 32.73 0.65
N GLY A 288 -22.72 32.75 1.82
CA GLY A 288 -23.05 33.68 2.91
C GLY A 288 -24.04 33.10 3.92
N GLU A 289 -24.60 31.92 3.65
CA GLU A 289 -25.41 31.17 4.60
C GLU A 289 -24.62 30.03 5.25
N GLU A 290 -24.99 29.68 6.47
CA GLU A 290 -24.39 28.56 7.18
C GLU A 290 -25.01 27.23 6.70
N ALA A 291 -24.16 26.29 6.31
CA ALA A 291 -24.55 24.94 5.97
C ALA A 291 -23.60 23.91 6.59
N TYR A 292 -24.00 22.65 6.54
CA TYR A 292 -23.24 21.53 7.06
C TYR A 292 -23.14 20.39 6.05
N LEU A 293 -22.10 19.58 6.18
CA LEU A 293 -22.03 18.30 5.50
C LEU A 293 -22.89 17.27 6.25
N THR A 294 -23.65 16.46 5.52
CA THR A 294 -24.60 15.49 6.09
C THR A 294 -23.93 14.41 6.95
N GLN A 295 -24.53 14.08 8.11
CA GLN A 295 -24.16 12.91 8.92
C GLN A 295 -24.88 11.63 8.48
N SER A 296 -26.09 11.78 7.95
CA SER A 296 -27.02 10.72 7.56
C SER A 296 -28.09 11.31 6.64
N SER A 297 -28.56 10.51 5.67
CA SER A 297 -29.62 10.88 4.76
C SER A 297 -31.00 10.38 5.17
N GLN A 298 -31.11 9.76 6.36
CA GLN A 298 -32.33 9.11 6.84
C GLN A 298 -33.57 10.00 6.70
N LEU A 299 -33.50 11.24 7.19
CA LEU A 299 -34.63 12.18 7.12
C LEU A 299 -35.11 12.44 5.68
N TYR A 300 -34.21 12.43 4.69
CA TYR A 300 -34.60 12.54 3.28
C TYR A 300 -35.24 11.26 2.76
N LEU A 301 -34.74 10.08 3.17
CA LEU A 301 -35.35 8.81 2.80
C LEU A 301 -36.78 8.69 3.33
N GLU A 302 -37.04 9.15 4.56
CA GLU A 302 -38.38 9.20 5.17
C GLU A 302 -39.36 10.06 4.35
N THR A 303 -38.88 11.11 3.66
CA THR A 303 -39.75 11.88 2.74
C THR A 303 -40.06 11.15 1.43
N CYS A 304 -39.24 10.17 1.05
CA CYS A 304 -39.39 9.42 -0.20
C CYS A 304 -40.35 8.24 -0.08
N ILE A 305 -40.45 7.60 1.08
CA ILE A 305 -41.25 6.38 1.26
C ILE A 305 -42.74 6.53 0.90
N PRO A 306 -43.42 7.68 1.06
CA PRO A 306 -44.81 7.82 0.64
C PRO A 306 -45.00 7.84 -0.88
N ALA A 307 -43.94 8.12 -1.65
CA ALA A 307 -43.98 8.24 -3.10
C ALA A 307 -43.35 7.05 -3.83
N LEU A 308 -42.26 6.50 -3.27
CA LEU A 308 -41.43 5.47 -3.93
C LEU A 308 -41.53 4.09 -3.27
N GLY A 309 -42.13 3.99 -2.08
CA GLY A 309 -42.13 2.74 -1.31
C GLY A 309 -40.80 2.52 -0.60
N ASP A 310 -40.25 1.31 -0.67
CA ASP A 310 -38.93 0.99 -0.12
C ASP A 310 -37.82 1.73 -0.90
N VAL A 311 -36.95 2.46 -0.20
CA VAL A 311 -35.88 3.28 -0.82
C VAL A 311 -34.54 3.05 -0.16
N PHE A 312 -33.45 3.27 -0.90
CA PHE A 312 -32.09 3.25 -0.37
C PHE A 312 -31.19 4.30 -1.03
N CYS A 313 -30.08 4.65 -0.39
CA CYS A 313 -29.01 5.41 -1.01
C CYS A 313 -27.63 4.86 -0.63
N ILE A 314 -26.67 5.05 -1.52
CA ILE A 314 -25.23 4.85 -1.25
C ILE A 314 -24.55 6.20 -1.42
N ALA A 315 -24.42 6.93 -0.32
CA ALA A 315 -23.95 8.32 -0.31
C ALA A 315 -22.77 8.50 0.66
N GLN A 316 -22.14 9.67 0.63
CA GLN A 316 -21.10 10.01 1.59
C GLN A 316 -21.73 10.65 2.82
N SER A 317 -21.28 10.23 4.00
CA SER A 317 -21.60 10.86 5.27
C SER A 317 -20.34 11.33 5.96
N TYR A 318 -20.48 12.38 6.77
CA TYR A 318 -19.37 13.12 7.36
C TYR A 318 -19.54 13.24 8.87
N ARG A 319 -18.48 12.97 9.63
CA ARG A 319 -18.47 13.07 11.09
C ARG A 319 -17.23 13.82 11.56
N ALA A 320 -17.44 15.00 12.13
CA ALA A 320 -16.40 15.83 12.74
C ALA A 320 -16.04 15.37 14.17
N GLU A 321 -15.86 14.05 14.36
CA GLU A 321 -15.41 13.49 15.63
C GLU A 321 -13.92 13.75 15.83
N GLN A 322 -13.52 14.31 16.97
CA GLN A 322 -12.12 14.57 17.31
C GLN A 322 -11.37 13.32 17.82
N SER A 323 -11.82 12.12 17.43
CA SER A 323 -11.25 10.85 17.90
C SER A 323 -10.69 10.02 16.75
N ARG A 324 -9.38 9.74 16.80
CA ARG A 324 -8.72 8.82 15.87
C ARG A 324 -8.80 7.40 16.43
N THR A 325 -9.84 6.66 16.06
CA THR A 325 -9.95 5.23 16.38
C THR A 325 -9.70 4.36 15.13
N ARG A 326 -9.64 3.04 15.32
CA ARG A 326 -9.49 2.07 14.21
C ARG A 326 -10.75 1.92 13.34
N ARG A 327 -11.88 2.55 13.69
CA ARG A 327 -13.18 2.34 13.03
C ARG A 327 -13.92 3.61 12.63
N HIS A 328 -13.46 4.79 13.08
CA HIS A 328 -14.08 6.06 12.78
C HIS A 328 -13.32 6.76 11.63
N LEU A 329 -14.07 7.18 10.60
CA LEU A 329 -13.60 7.99 9.48
C LEU A 329 -14.38 9.29 9.47
N ALA A 330 -13.70 10.40 9.16
CA ALA A 330 -14.35 11.70 9.03
C ALA A 330 -15.28 11.77 7.81
N GLU A 331 -14.99 10.96 6.78
CA GLU A 331 -15.82 10.76 5.59
C GLU A 331 -15.90 9.26 5.30
N TYR A 332 -17.10 8.74 5.10
CA TYR A 332 -17.33 7.33 4.79
C TYR A 332 -18.51 7.16 3.83
N THR A 333 -18.50 6.05 3.09
CA THR A 333 -19.64 5.64 2.25
C THR A 333 -20.68 5.00 3.14
N HIS A 334 -21.83 5.66 3.28
CA HIS A 334 -22.96 5.24 4.08
C HIS A 334 -24.02 4.61 3.17
N ILE A 335 -24.41 3.38 3.50
CA ILE A 335 -25.49 2.66 2.82
C ILE A 335 -26.69 2.73 3.76
N GLU A 336 -27.72 3.46 3.34
CA GLU A 336 -28.91 3.75 4.15
C GLU A 336 -30.15 3.29 3.39
N ALA A 337 -31.15 2.78 4.10
CA ALA A 337 -32.42 2.33 3.51
C ALA A 337 -33.58 2.59 4.47
N GLU A 338 -34.75 2.90 3.91
CA GLU A 338 -35.96 3.25 4.64
C GLU A 338 -37.16 2.50 4.06
N CYS A 339 -38.05 2.03 4.94
CA CYS A 339 -39.12 1.08 4.58
C CYS A 339 -40.46 1.51 5.20
N PRO A 340 -41.53 1.73 4.41
CA PRO A 340 -42.84 2.05 4.97
C PRO A 340 -43.56 0.80 5.50
N PHE A 341 -44.45 0.99 6.49
CA PHE A 341 -45.39 -0.02 7.00
C PHE A 341 -44.75 -1.32 7.54
N ILE A 342 -43.64 -1.22 8.27
CA ILE A 342 -42.97 -2.37 8.90
C ILE A 342 -43.08 -2.34 10.43
N SER A 343 -42.97 -3.52 11.05
CA SER A 343 -42.74 -3.67 12.48
C SER A 343 -41.23 -3.70 12.81
N PHE A 344 -40.89 -3.67 14.10
CA PHE A 344 -39.50 -3.86 14.53
C PHE A 344 -38.96 -5.25 14.19
N GLU A 345 -39.81 -6.28 14.23
CA GLU A 345 -39.45 -7.64 13.83
C GLU A 345 -39.10 -7.72 12.35
N ASP A 346 -39.90 -7.06 11.49
CA ASP A 346 -39.62 -6.96 10.06
C ASP A 346 -38.27 -6.24 9.81
N LEU A 347 -37.94 -5.20 10.59
CA LEU A 347 -36.65 -4.52 10.49
C LEU A 347 -35.48 -5.46 10.81
N LEU A 348 -35.57 -6.23 11.90
CA LEU A 348 -34.54 -7.19 12.28
C LEU A 348 -34.35 -8.28 11.21
N ASP A 349 -35.45 -8.79 10.64
CA ASP A 349 -35.41 -9.79 9.58
C ASP A 349 -34.86 -9.22 8.26
N ARG A 350 -35.16 -7.96 7.93
CA ARG A 350 -34.58 -7.25 6.77
C ARG A 350 -33.08 -7.02 6.96
N LEU A 351 -32.61 -6.64 8.15
CA LEU A 351 -31.17 -6.50 8.45
C LEU A 351 -30.41 -7.82 8.29
N GLU A 352 -30.97 -8.91 8.82
CA GLU A 352 -30.39 -10.25 8.67
C GLU A 352 -30.36 -10.68 7.20
N SER A 353 -31.46 -10.48 6.47
CA SER A 353 -31.57 -10.76 5.04
C SER A 353 -30.53 -9.97 4.22
N LEU A 354 -30.39 -8.67 4.48
CA LEU A 354 -29.42 -7.79 3.81
C LEU A 354 -28.00 -8.32 3.97
N VAL A 355 -27.56 -8.59 5.20
CA VAL A 355 -26.20 -9.05 5.45
C VAL A 355 -25.94 -10.42 4.80
N CYS A 356 -26.84 -11.38 4.99
CA CYS A 356 -26.67 -12.73 4.46
C CYS A 356 -26.71 -12.77 2.93
N ASP A 357 -27.69 -12.12 2.31
CA ASP A 357 -27.85 -12.15 0.85
C ASP A 357 -26.72 -11.39 0.14
N VAL A 358 -26.27 -10.24 0.65
CA VAL A 358 -25.11 -9.52 0.10
C VAL A 358 -23.85 -10.37 0.21
N VAL A 359 -23.62 -11.04 1.34
CA VAL A 359 -22.49 -11.98 1.49
C VAL A 359 -22.59 -13.11 0.46
N ASP A 360 -23.75 -13.73 0.30
CA ASP A 360 -23.97 -14.80 -0.66
C ASP A 360 -23.74 -14.34 -2.11
N ARG A 361 -24.18 -13.14 -2.47
CA ARG A 361 -23.92 -12.53 -3.79
C ARG A 361 -22.44 -12.32 -4.02
N VAL A 362 -21.70 -11.81 -3.04
CA VAL A 362 -20.24 -11.63 -3.15
C VAL A 362 -19.54 -12.98 -3.32
N LEU A 363 -19.94 -14.01 -2.55
CA LEU A 363 -19.37 -15.35 -2.63
C LEU A 363 -19.67 -16.07 -3.96
N LYS A 364 -20.78 -15.73 -4.62
CA LYS A 364 -21.14 -16.21 -5.97
C LYS A 364 -20.54 -15.36 -7.09
N SER A 365 -19.95 -14.21 -6.77
CA SER A 365 -19.33 -13.30 -7.74
C SER A 365 -17.88 -13.66 -8.05
N PRO A 366 -17.29 -13.09 -9.12
CA PRO A 366 -15.86 -13.23 -9.41
C PRO A 366 -14.93 -12.72 -8.30
N ALA A 367 -15.40 -11.90 -7.36
CA ALA A 367 -14.59 -11.43 -6.22
C ALA A 367 -14.41 -12.48 -5.13
N SER A 368 -15.11 -13.62 -5.18
CA SER A 368 -15.02 -14.68 -4.17
C SER A 368 -13.59 -15.19 -3.97
N SER A 369 -12.86 -15.45 -5.06
CA SER A 369 -11.45 -15.86 -4.98
C SER A 369 -10.57 -14.77 -4.36
N LEU A 370 -10.79 -13.50 -4.73
CA LEU A 370 -10.07 -12.37 -4.16
C LEU A 370 -10.37 -12.17 -2.67
N LEU A 371 -11.60 -12.45 -2.23
CA LEU A 371 -11.99 -12.42 -0.83
C LEU A 371 -11.23 -13.47 -0.03
N TYR A 372 -11.22 -14.72 -0.50
CA TYR A 372 -10.54 -15.82 0.21
C TYR A 372 -9.02 -15.70 0.19
N ASP A 373 -8.42 -15.06 -0.82
CA ASP A 373 -7.01 -14.66 -0.78
C ASP A 373 -6.70 -13.71 0.38
N LEU A 374 -7.62 -12.79 0.69
CA LEU A 374 -7.47 -11.78 1.74
C LEU A 374 -7.92 -12.27 3.13
N ASN A 375 -8.91 -13.16 3.16
CA ASN A 375 -9.48 -13.73 4.38
C ASN A 375 -9.81 -15.23 4.19
N PRO A 376 -8.81 -16.12 4.23
CA PRO A 376 -9.00 -17.56 3.97
C PRO A 376 -9.96 -18.25 4.94
N GLY A 377 -10.09 -17.72 6.16
CA GLY A 377 -10.94 -18.27 7.21
C GLY A 377 -12.38 -17.75 7.22
N PHE A 378 -12.77 -16.94 6.23
CA PHE A 378 -14.10 -16.33 6.18
C PHE A 378 -15.20 -17.40 6.14
N LYS A 379 -16.21 -17.23 7.00
CA LYS A 379 -17.41 -18.07 7.05
C LYS A 379 -18.63 -17.18 6.89
N PRO A 380 -19.56 -17.48 5.97
CA PRO A 380 -20.80 -16.72 5.86
C PRO A 380 -21.59 -16.82 7.17
N PRO A 381 -22.23 -15.72 7.62
CA PRO A 381 -23.02 -15.73 8.83
C PRO A 381 -24.24 -16.65 8.66
N LYS A 382 -24.63 -17.33 9.75
CA LYS A 382 -25.77 -18.25 9.75
C LYS A 382 -27.03 -17.55 10.26
N ARG A 383 -28.16 -17.89 9.65
CA ARG A 383 -29.49 -17.43 10.05
C ARG A 383 -30.16 -18.45 11.00
N PRO A 384 -30.99 -18.01 11.97
CA PRO A 384 -31.19 -16.63 12.38
C PRO A 384 -30.03 -16.10 13.24
N PHE A 385 -29.85 -14.77 13.27
CA PHE A 385 -28.88 -14.12 14.14
C PHE A 385 -29.33 -14.19 15.60
N ARG A 386 -28.35 -14.23 16.51
CA ARG A 386 -28.63 -14.10 17.94
C ARG A 386 -29.16 -12.69 18.20
N ARG A 387 -30.35 -12.60 18.79
CA ARG A 387 -30.93 -11.35 19.31
C ARG A 387 -30.59 -11.24 20.80
N MET A 388 -30.26 -10.03 21.25
CA MET A 388 -29.89 -9.73 22.63
C MET A 388 -30.41 -8.34 22.98
N ASN A 389 -31.14 -8.24 24.08
CA ASN A 389 -31.59 -6.95 24.58
C ASN A 389 -30.42 -6.18 25.18
N TYR A 390 -30.50 -4.85 25.19
CA TYR A 390 -29.47 -4.01 25.83
C TYR A 390 -29.27 -4.36 27.31
N THR A 391 -30.34 -4.67 28.05
CA THR A 391 -30.27 -5.12 29.45
C THR A 391 -29.45 -6.39 29.62
N GLU A 392 -29.68 -7.38 28.77
CA GLU A 392 -28.94 -8.66 28.76
C GLU A 392 -27.47 -8.45 28.41
N ALA A 393 -27.17 -7.47 27.52
CA ALA A 393 -25.80 -7.12 27.18
C ALA A 393 -25.05 -6.50 28.37
N ILE A 394 -25.70 -5.62 29.14
CA ILE A 394 -25.12 -5.03 30.36
C ILE A 394 -24.84 -6.10 31.41
N GLU A 395 -25.78 -7.02 31.61
CA GLU A 395 -25.58 -8.18 32.51
C GLU A 395 -24.41 -9.04 32.04
N TRP A 396 -24.36 -9.39 30.75
CA TRP A 396 -23.28 -10.17 30.17
C TRP A 396 -21.91 -9.52 30.36
N LEU A 397 -21.80 -8.21 30.16
CA LEU A 397 -20.55 -7.46 30.36
C LEU A 397 -20.08 -7.54 31.82
N LYS A 398 -21.00 -7.38 32.79
CA LYS A 398 -20.69 -7.49 34.22
C LYS A 398 -20.27 -8.90 34.60
N GLU A 399 -20.97 -9.92 34.13
CA GLU A 399 -20.65 -11.33 34.39
C GLU A 399 -19.28 -11.74 33.84
N HIS A 400 -18.81 -11.09 32.78
CA HIS A 400 -17.52 -11.37 32.13
C HIS A 400 -16.41 -10.38 32.51
N ASP A 401 -16.62 -9.57 33.56
CA ASP A 401 -15.66 -8.58 34.07
C ASP A 401 -15.20 -7.54 33.02
N VAL A 402 -16.07 -7.19 32.07
CA VAL A 402 -15.78 -6.16 31.05
C VAL A 402 -16.15 -4.78 31.59
N LYS A 403 -15.12 -3.94 31.80
CA LYS A 403 -15.21 -2.63 32.43
C LYS A 403 -14.90 -1.50 31.46
N LYS A 404 -15.32 -0.29 31.84
CA LYS A 404 -14.89 0.97 31.21
C LYS A 404 -13.40 1.21 31.48
N GLU A 405 -12.83 2.19 30.78
CA GLU A 405 -11.41 2.58 30.94
C GLU A 405 -11.07 3.06 32.35
N ASP A 406 -12.04 3.63 33.07
CA ASP A 406 -11.90 4.06 34.47
C ASP A 406 -12.06 2.93 35.49
N GLY A 407 -12.30 1.69 35.03
CA GLY A 407 -12.47 0.51 35.86
C GLY A 407 -13.87 0.30 36.43
N THR A 408 -14.83 1.17 36.11
CA THR A 408 -16.23 1.00 36.50
C THR A 408 -16.98 0.08 35.55
N TYR A 409 -18.09 -0.53 36.01
CA TYR A 409 -18.96 -1.32 35.14
C TYR A 409 -19.91 -0.43 34.35
N TYR A 410 -20.36 -0.92 33.21
CA TYR A 410 -21.43 -0.29 32.44
C TYR A 410 -22.76 -0.35 33.20
N GLU A 411 -23.52 0.73 33.19
CA GLU A 411 -24.85 0.81 33.80
C GLU A 411 -25.94 1.02 32.76
N PHE A 412 -27.18 0.69 33.11
CA PHE A 412 -28.30 0.85 32.20
C PHE A 412 -28.64 2.33 32.01
N GLY A 413 -28.71 2.78 30.76
CA GLY A 413 -29.09 4.15 30.41
C GLY A 413 -27.90 5.12 30.30
N GLU A 414 -26.68 4.60 30.41
CA GLU A 414 -25.44 5.29 30.02
C GLU A 414 -25.10 5.13 28.54
#